data_AF-A0A954JVS2-F1
#
_entry.id   AF-A0A954JVS2-F1
#
_cell.length_a   1.000
_cell.length_b   1.000
_cell.length_c   1.000
_cell.angle_alpha   90.00
_cell.angle_beta   90.00
_cell.angle_gamma   90.00
#
_symmetry.space_group_name_H-M   'P 1'
#
loop_
_entity.id
_entity.type
_entity.pdbx_description
1 polymer ?
#
loop_
_entity_poly.entity_id
_entity_poly.type
_entity_poly.pdbx_seq_one_letter_code
_entity_poly.pdbx_strand_id
1 'polypeptide(L)'
;APEVMAVLSVIDQFRPDVHVDVHGTGLQEYGPDQLGTRERYRGQTMFEVTGSAYSNMTLRPWDWRITETLNAAGIKAGFGYDRFEADAQRLFWGASLTAMSNRLWLGRPQFYTAHYGYARYHTMVMALEVGWEQSGLARLQALMKIGNDRWKGEYFTGYPVNRVQGYIGHFVTAWGTTPQERRQSRSELWKQQPSFSQAILYPQTAGRETYLIATSNKAAELLSADIPEFLDNIKNIPSVNQESLKTIIEAGPEIKFAVSKGHSTPETEQPLEHGISFQMRIPYPDPDLVDIRLNGHLLKKSATDGYLAWYADGFTHVQINVPPEKSKSSDLYLITCLYNPKQTRTYGWKPPQSVMERLKDTE
;
A
#
# COMPACT_ATOMS: atom_id res chain seq x y z
N ALA A 1 2.76 28.46 -14.77
CA ALA A 1 2.24 29.27 -13.67
C ALA A 1 3.27 29.27 -12.53
N PRO A 2 3.82 30.44 -12.15
CA PRO A 2 4.82 30.55 -11.06
C PRO A 2 4.36 29.96 -9.72
N GLU A 3 3.07 30.07 -9.40
CA GLU A 3 2.45 29.56 -8.18
C GLU A 3 2.52 28.03 -8.12
N VAL A 4 2.23 27.38 -9.25
CA VAL A 4 2.36 25.91 -9.36
C VAL A 4 3.82 25.52 -9.12
N MET A 5 4.77 26.21 -9.75
CA MET A 5 6.20 25.91 -9.55
C MET A 5 6.66 26.10 -8.10
N ALA A 6 6.10 27.09 -7.38
CA ALA A 6 6.37 27.27 -5.95
C ALA A 6 5.82 26.10 -5.10
N VAL A 7 4.63 25.60 -5.41
CA VAL A 7 4.08 24.40 -4.74
C VAL A 7 4.95 23.18 -5.04
N LEU A 8 5.33 22.99 -6.30
CA LEU A 8 6.18 21.86 -6.71
C LEU A 8 7.56 21.90 -6.02
N SER A 9 8.17 23.09 -5.89
CA SER A 9 9.48 23.22 -5.24
C SER A 9 9.44 22.84 -3.75
N VAL A 10 8.35 23.19 -3.04
CA VAL A 10 8.13 22.76 -1.66
C VAL A 10 7.97 21.23 -1.59
N ILE A 11 7.20 20.63 -2.49
CA ILE A 11 7.04 19.17 -2.54
C ILE A 11 8.39 18.49 -2.83
N ASP A 12 9.19 19.02 -3.75
CA ASP A 12 10.51 18.48 -4.08
C ASP A 12 11.53 18.62 -2.95
N GLN A 13 11.47 19.72 -2.20
CA GLN A 13 12.31 19.98 -1.03
C GLN A 13 12.00 18.99 0.10
N PHE A 14 10.72 18.79 0.44
CA PHE A 14 10.34 18.03 1.64
C PHE A 14 9.99 16.57 1.37
N ARG A 15 9.60 16.21 0.14
CA ARG A 15 9.18 14.85 -0.27
C ARG A 15 8.17 14.24 0.72
N PRO A 16 7.06 14.93 1.00
CA PRO A 16 6.21 14.65 2.16
C PRO A 16 5.60 13.25 2.11
N ASP A 17 5.35 12.68 3.29
CA ASP A 17 4.60 11.42 3.41
C ASP A 17 3.11 11.65 3.15
N VAL A 18 2.60 12.85 3.49
CA VAL A 18 1.20 13.24 3.30
C VAL A 18 1.09 14.65 2.72
N HIS A 19 0.19 14.84 1.76
CA HIS A 19 -0.25 16.12 1.25
C HIS A 19 -1.74 16.26 1.56
N VAL A 20 -2.09 17.26 2.38
CA VAL A 20 -3.48 17.61 2.68
C VAL A 20 -3.81 18.92 1.99
N ASP A 21 -4.79 18.89 1.12
CA ASP A 21 -5.37 20.07 0.51
C ASP A 21 -6.57 20.52 1.34
N VAL A 22 -6.50 21.71 1.95
CA VAL A 22 -7.53 22.21 2.88
C VAL A 22 -8.26 23.37 2.22
N HIS A 23 -9.50 23.13 1.85
CA HIS A 23 -10.36 24.09 1.19
C HIS A 23 -11.35 24.70 2.17
N GLY A 24 -11.52 26.01 2.08
CA GLY A 24 -12.62 26.74 2.69
C GLY A 24 -13.54 27.30 1.61
N THR A 25 -14.38 28.27 1.95
CA THR A 25 -15.20 28.96 0.95
C THR A 25 -14.32 29.63 -0.11
N GLY A 26 -14.48 29.23 -1.37
CA GLY A 26 -13.69 29.73 -2.49
C GLY A 26 -13.94 31.21 -2.75
N LEU A 27 -13.03 32.07 -2.30
CA LEU A 27 -13.12 33.52 -2.48
C LEU A 27 -12.99 33.96 -3.95
N GLN A 28 -12.54 33.07 -4.84
CA GLN A 28 -12.44 33.33 -6.28
C GLN A 28 -13.80 33.53 -6.97
N GLU A 29 -14.89 33.06 -6.35
CA GLU A 29 -16.25 33.19 -6.90
C GLU A 29 -16.85 34.59 -6.67
N TYR A 30 -16.14 35.46 -5.95
CA TYR A 30 -16.61 36.80 -5.59
C TYR A 30 -15.88 37.86 -6.41
N GLY A 31 -16.61 38.87 -6.87
CA GLY A 31 -16.02 40.08 -7.44
C GLY A 31 -15.23 40.87 -6.37
N PRO A 32 -14.25 41.71 -6.76
CA PRO A 32 -13.43 42.49 -5.83
C PRO A 32 -14.24 43.28 -4.78
N ASP A 33 -15.38 43.83 -5.18
CA ASP A 33 -16.24 44.66 -4.31
C ASP A 33 -17.09 43.82 -3.34
N GLN A 34 -17.15 42.51 -3.53
CA GLN A 34 -17.94 41.57 -2.70
C GLN A 34 -17.10 40.93 -1.59
N LEU A 35 -15.78 41.10 -1.60
CA LEU A 35 -14.88 40.40 -0.68
C LEU A 35 -14.81 41.00 0.73
N GLY A 36 -15.28 42.24 0.93
CA GLY A 36 -15.39 42.88 2.25
C GLY A 36 -14.13 42.71 3.12
N THR A 37 -14.31 42.23 4.36
CA THR A 37 -13.21 41.95 5.32
C THR A 37 -12.49 40.62 5.09
N ARG A 38 -12.90 39.82 4.09
CA ARG A 38 -12.46 38.43 3.84
C ARG A 38 -12.74 37.43 4.98
N GLU A 39 -13.51 37.83 5.98
CA GLU A 39 -14.19 36.92 6.89
C GLU A 39 -15.43 36.34 6.19
N ARG A 40 -16.02 35.24 6.70
CA ARG A 40 -17.18 34.57 6.07
C ARG A 40 -18.20 35.59 5.57
N TYR A 41 -18.31 35.73 4.25
CA TYR A 41 -19.19 36.71 3.66
C TYR A 41 -20.65 36.30 3.96
N ARG A 42 -21.36 37.14 4.71
CA ARG A 42 -22.81 36.99 4.97
C ARG A 42 -23.22 35.61 5.51
N GLY A 43 -22.39 34.97 6.33
CA GLY A 43 -22.70 33.67 6.95
C GLY A 43 -22.61 32.47 6.01
N GLN A 44 -22.00 32.62 4.83
CA GLN A 44 -21.71 31.51 3.93
C GLN A 44 -20.75 30.52 4.58
N THR A 45 -20.88 29.25 4.21
CA THR A 45 -20.05 28.16 4.69
C THR A 45 -19.68 27.24 3.54
N MET A 46 -18.54 26.56 3.67
CA MET A 46 -18.25 25.37 2.89
C MET A 46 -18.98 24.16 3.53
N PHE A 47 -19.31 23.16 2.72
CA PHE A 47 -19.77 21.87 3.24
C PHE A 47 -18.58 21.11 3.86
N GLU A 48 -18.83 20.23 4.82
CA GLU A 48 -17.77 19.49 5.51
C GLU A 48 -17.56 18.13 4.85
N VAL A 49 -16.39 17.90 4.29
CA VAL A 49 -15.99 16.57 3.81
C VAL A 49 -14.53 16.27 4.12
N THR A 50 -14.21 14.97 4.16
CA THR A 50 -12.88 14.49 4.56
C THR A 50 -12.41 13.39 3.62
N GLY A 51 -11.17 13.50 3.16
CA GLY A 51 -10.51 12.45 2.41
C GLY A 51 -11.00 12.30 0.97
N SER A 52 -11.59 13.34 0.36
CA SER A 52 -11.92 13.40 -1.06
C SER A 52 -12.43 14.81 -1.41
N ALA A 53 -12.65 15.09 -2.69
CA ALA A 53 -13.48 16.20 -3.16
C ALA A 53 -14.70 15.67 -3.92
N TYR A 54 -15.79 16.43 -3.99
CA TYR A 54 -17.01 16.03 -4.70
C TYR A 54 -16.75 15.79 -6.20
N SER A 55 -15.95 16.68 -6.80
CA SER A 55 -15.56 16.61 -8.20
C SER A 55 -14.51 15.53 -8.48
N ASN A 56 -13.74 15.12 -7.45
CA ASN A 56 -12.58 14.25 -7.62
C ASN A 56 -12.41 13.22 -6.49
N MET A 57 -12.68 11.96 -6.83
CA MET A 57 -12.56 10.83 -5.90
C MET A 57 -11.12 10.35 -5.65
N THR A 58 -10.13 10.84 -6.40
CA THR A 58 -8.73 10.40 -6.27
C THR A 58 -7.91 11.22 -5.28
N LEU A 59 -8.45 12.33 -4.76
CA LEU A 59 -7.86 13.07 -3.63
C LEU A 59 -8.18 12.38 -2.29
N ARG A 60 -7.92 11.07 -2.24
CA ARG A 60 -8.37 10.17 -1.17
C ARG A 60 -7.23 9.31 -0.65
N PRO A 61 -7.13 9.12 0.69
CA PRO A 61 -6.25 8.10 1.26
C PRO A 61 -6.59 6.70 0.72
N TRP A 62 -5.58 5.91 0.36
CA TRP A 62 -5.79 4.52 -0.05
C TRP A 62 -6.38 3.63 1.05
N ASP A 63 -6.19 4.00 2.31
CA ASP A 63 -6.80 3.33 3.47
C ASP A 63 -7.97 4.17 4.00
N TRP A 64 -9.19 3.74 3.70
CA TRP A 64 -10.43 4.40 4.14
C TRP A 64 -10.52 4.59 5.66
N ARG A 65 -9.82 3.76 6.44
CA ARG A 65 -9.80 3.85 7.91
C ARG A 65 -9.13 5.14 8.39
N ILE A 66 -8.27 5.75 7.57
CA ILE A 66 -7.69 7.06 7.83
C ILE A 66 -8.81 8.10 7.81
N THR A 67 -9.57 8.15 6.71
CA THR A 67 -10.74 9.04 6.58
C THR A 67 -11.71 8.88 7.74
N GLU A 68 -12.03 7.65 8.14
CA GLU A 68 -12.91 7.40 9.29
C GLU A 68 -12.33 7.85 10.64
N THR A 69 -11.01 7.78 10.82
CA THR A 69 -10.35 8.29 12.03
C THR A 69 -10.44 9.82 12.11
N LEU A 70 -10.22 10.50 10.98
CA LEU A 70 -10.35 11.96 10.88
C LEU A 70 -11.79 12.40 11.13
N ASN A 71 -12.73 11.71 10.49
CA ASN A 71 -14.16 11.90 10.66
C ASN A 71 -14.62 11.76 12.12
N ALA A 72 -14.16 10.73 12.82
CA ALA A 72 -14.46 10.53 14.23
C ALA A 72 -13.94 11.68 15.11
N ALA A 73 -12.79 12.26 14.78
CA ALA A 73 -12.28 13.44 15.46
C ALA A 73 -13.14 14.69 15.19
N GLY A 74 -13.61 14.87 13.96
CA GLY A 74 -14.59 15.89 13.59
C GLY A 74 -15.89 15.80 14.39
N ILE A 75 -16.50 14.61 14.43
CA ILE A 75 -17.72 14.34 15.22
C ILE A 75 -17.48 14.67 16.70
N LYS A 76 -16.36 14.20 17.25
CA LYS A 76 -16.02 14.46 18.67
C LYS A 76 -15.88 15.96 18.96
N ALA A 77 -15.44 16.75 17.98
CA ALA A 77 -15.36 18.20 18.09
C ALA A 77 -16.70 18.91 17.83
N GLY A 78 -17.77 18.18 17.48
CA GLY A 78 -19.12 18.71 17.26
C GLY A 78 -19.47 19.00 15.81
N PHE A 79 -18.66 18.56 14.84
CA PHE A 79 -18.84 18.86 13.42
C PHE A 79 -19.17 17.60 12.62
N GLY A 80 -20.24 17.66 11.82
CA GLY A 80 -20.62 16.61 10.88
C GLY A 80 -19.69 16.53 9.68
N TYR A 81 -19.99 15.60 8.77
CA TYR A 81 -19.34 15.47 7.46
C TYR A 81 -20.22 14.64 6.53
N ASP A 82 -19.97 14.74 5.24
CA ASP A 82 -20.56 13.92 4.19
C ASP A 82 -19.53 12.88 3.67
N ARG A 83 -19.98 11.63 3.43
CA ARG A 83 -19.14 10.52 2.90
C ARG A 83 -19.28 10.30 1.39
N PHE A 84 -19.70 11.30 0.62
CA PHE A 84 -19.73 11.25 -0.83
C PHE A 84 -20.55 10.07 -1.38
N GLU A 85 -19.90 9.16 -2.09
CA GLU A 85 -20.53 8.01 -2.73
C GLU A 85 -21.13 7.04 -1.72
N ALA A 86 -20.59 6.97 -0.49
CA ALA A 86 -21.10 6.06 0.52
C ALA A 86 -22.47 6.51 1.03
N ASP A 87 -22.63 7.79 1.40
CA ASP A 87 -23.91 8.34 1.84
C ASP A 87 -24.91 8.46 0.67
N ALA A 88 -24.41 8.69 -0.55
CA ALA A 88 -25.23 8.65 -1.77
C ALA A 88 -25.56 7.24 -2.28
N GLN A 89 -24.95 6.19 -1.70
CA GLN A 89 -25.05 4.78 -2.11
C GLN A 89 -24.74 4.57 -3.60
N ARG A 90 -23.67 5.20 -4.09
CA ARG A 90 -23.24 5.14 -5.48
C ARG A 90 -21.92 4.36 -5.62
N LEU A 91 -21.77 3.68 -6.75
CA LEU A 91 -20.50 3.07 -7.14
C LEU A 91 -19.63 4.07 -7.90
N PHE A 92 -18.32 3.92 -7.75
CA PHE A 92 -17.35 4.57 -8.62
C PHE A 92 -17.34 3.98 -10.01
N TRP A 93 -16.85 4.75 -10.98
CA TRP A 93 -16.83 4.28 -12.36
C TRP A 93 -15.73 4.86 -13.23
N GLY A 94 -15.41 4.08 -14.27
CA GLY A 94 -14.52 4.42 -15.36
C GLY A 94 -15.13 4.06 -16.71
N ALA A 95 -14.35 4.17 -17.79
CA ALA A 95 -14.84 4.11 -19.17
C ALA A 95 -15.78 2.91 -19.48
N SER A 96 -15.53 1.73 -18.91
CA SER A 96 -16.34 0.52 -19.14
C SER A 96 -17.76 0.58 -18.60
N LEU A 97 -18.09 1.51 -17.69
CA LEU A 97 -19.42 1.66 -17.10
C LEU A 97 -20.18 2.91 -17.62
N THR A 98 -19.68 3.55 -18.68
CA THR A 98 -20.24 4.80 -19.23
C THR A 98 -21.74 4.70 -19.55
N ALA A 99 -22.20 3.56 -20.04
CA ALA A 99 -23.60 3.33 -20.41
C ALA A 99 -24.60 3.46 -19.24
N MET A 100 -24.15 3.31 -18.00
CA MET A 100 -24.98 3.45 -16.79
C MET A 100 -24.51 4.58 -15.86
N SER A 101 -23.72 5.51 -16.40
CA SER A 101 -23.10 6.63 -15.68
C SER A 101 -24.06 7.48 -14.85
N ASN A 102 -25.31 7.64 -15.29
CA ASN A 102 -26.36 8.38 -14.57
C ASN A 102 -26.80 7.71 -13.24
N ARG A 103 -26.34 6.49 -12.96
CA ARG A 103 -26.59 5.77 -11.70
C ARG A 103 -25.35 5.64 -10.81
N LEU A 104 -24.24 6.22 -11.21
CA LEU A 104 -22.93 6.07 -10.56
C LEU A 104 -22.47 7.41 -9.95
N TRP A 105 -21.39 7.40 -9.18
CA TRP A 105 -20.88 8.61 -8.52
C TRP A 105 -20.47 9.69 -9.54
N LEU A 106 -20.76 10.96 -9.20
CA LEU A 106 -20.50 12.08 -10.10
C LEU A 106 -19.01 12.44 -10.21
N GLY A 107 -18.25 12.27 -9.12
CA GLY A 107 -16.81 12.59 -9.07
C GLY A 107 -15.99 11.69 -10.00
N ARG A 108 -14.99 12.29 -10.67
CA ARG A 108 -14.12 11.62 -11.65
C ARG A 108 -12.67 11.64 -11.18
N PRO A 109 -11.86 10.65 -11.57
CA PRO A 109 -10.43 10.75 -11.36
C PRO A 109 -9.89 11.90 -12.22
N GLN A 110 -9.42 12.96 -11.58
CA GLN A 110 -8.84 14.12 -12.26
C GLN A 110 -7.44 14.37 -11.72
N PHE A 111 -6.52 14.78 -12.58
CA PHE A 111 -5.18 15.16 -12.13
C PHE A 111 -5.22 16.55 -11.50
N TYR A 112 -4.76 16.63 -10.25
CA TYR A 112 -4.61 17.87 -9.48
C TYR A 112 -3.16 17.99 -9.03
N THR A 113 -2.66 19.21 -8.81
CA THR A 113 -1.26 19.44 -8.41
C THR A 113 -0.84 18.64 -7.19
N ALA A 114 -1.75 18.35 -6.25
CA ALA A 114 -1.49 17.46 -5.11
C ALA A 114 -0.97 16.06 -5.52
N HIS A 115 -1.40 15.54 -6.68
CA HIS A 115 -0.96 14.25 -7.21
C HIS A 115 0.50 14.27 -7.68
N TYR A 116 1.16 15.44 -7.79
CA TYR A 116 2.59 15.49 -8.08
C TYR A 116 3.41 14.75 -7.01
N GLY A 117 3.07 14.97 -5.72
CA GLY A 117 3.72 14.27 -4.61
C GLY A 117 3.48 12.76 -4.67
N TYR A 118 2.24 12.34 -4.95
CA TYR A 118 1.93 10.93 -5.18
C TYR A 118 2.76 10.35 -6.32
N ALA A 119 2.71 10.96 -7.50
CA ALA A 119 3.39 10.48 -8.69
C ALA A 119 4.91 10.40 -8.52
N ARG A 120 5.53 11.33 -7.78
CA ARG A 120 6.99 11.43 -7.68
C ARG A 120 7.59 10.81 -6.42
N TYR A 121 6.85 10.77 -5.31
CA TYR A 121 7.37 10.44 -3.97
C TYR A 121 6.48 9.47 -3.17
N HIS A 122 5.42 8.93 -3.79
CA HIS A 122 4.41 8.08 -3.14
C HIS A 122 3.77 8.76 -1.91
N THR A 123 3.52 10.07 -2.02
CA THR A 123 2.83 10.86 -1.00
C THR A 123 1.35 10.47 -0.94
N MET A 124 0.82 10.25 0.28
CA MET A 124 -0.62 10.09 0.49
C MET A 124 -1.32 11.42 0.28
N VAL A 125 -2.27 11.45 -0.65
CA VAL A 125 -3.06 12.66 -0.95
C VAL A 125 -4.41 12.61 -0.27
N MET A 126 -4.87 13.75 0.22
CA MET A 126 -6.25 13.90 0.66
C MET A 126 -6.72 15.35 0.53
N ALA A 127 -8.01 15.55 0.33
CA ALA A 127 -8.65 16.85 0.44
C ALA A 127 -9.59 16.91 1.65
N LEU A 128 -9.65 18.08 2.28
CA LEU A 128 -10.63 18.45 3.30
C LEU A 128 -11.37 19.68 2.81
N GLU A 129 -12.69 19.62 2.69
CA GLU A 129 -13.51 20.83 2.56
C GLU A 129 -14.00 21.17 3.96
N VAL A 130 -13.68 22.37 4.41
CA VAL A 130 -13.79 22.79 5.79
C VAL A 130 -14.71 24.01 5.86
N GLY A 131 -15.91 23.78 6.39
CA GLY A 131 -16.87 24.83 6.72
C GLY A 131 -16.48 25.58 7.99
N TRP A 132 -15.79 24.94 8.94
CA TRP A 132 -15.34 25.56 10.19
C TRP A 132 -13.89 25.23 10.52
N GLU A 133 -13.09 26.25 10.83
CA GLU A 133 -11.66 26.15 11.09
C GLU A 133 -11.35 25.18 12.23
N GLN A 134 -12.20 25.15 13.27
CA GLN A 134 -12.11 24.18 14.37
C GLN A 134 -12.32 22.72 13.90
N SER A 135 -13.22 22.52 12.92
CA SER A 135 -13.47 21.23 12.28
C SER A 135 -12.24 20.73 11.53
N GLY A 136 -11.59 21.62 10.76
CA GLY A 136 -10.33 21.35 10.06
C GLY A 136 -9.19 21.05 11.03
N LEU A 137 -9.02 21.86 12.07
CA LEU A 137 -8.00 21.66 13.10
C LEU A 137 -8.12 20.29 13.78
N ALA A 138 -9.33 19.89 14.19
CA ALA A 138 -9.56 18.60 14.84
C ALA A 138 -9.15 17.41 13.94
N ARG A 139 -9.47 17.48 12.65
CA ARG A 139 -9.08 16.46 11.65
C ARG A 139 -7.59 16.43 11.39
N LEU A 140 -6.95 17.60 11.25
CA LEU A 140 -5.50 17.69 11.08
C LEU A 140 -4.74 17.19 12.30
N GLN A 141 -5.23 17.45 13.52
CA GLN A 141 -4.67 16.87 14.75
C GLN A 141 -4.78 15.34 14.75
N ALA A 142 -5.92 14.79 14.33
CA ALA A 142 -6.09 13.34 14.21
C ALA A 142 -5.14 12.73 13.17
N LEU A 143 -4.95 13.40 12.02
CA LEU A 143 -3.98 12.98 11.02
C LEU A 143 -2.54 13.02 11.58
N MET A 144 -2.16 14.09 12.26
CA MET A 144 -0.85 14.18 12.91
C MET A 144 -0.65 13.09 13.96
N LYS A 145 -1.71 12.71 14.68
CA LYS A 145 -1.67 11.56 15.60
C LYS A 145 -1.40 10.26 14.85
N ILE A 146 -2.04 10.03 13.70
CA ILE A 146 -1.75 8.87 12.85
C ILE A 146 -0.27 8.82 12.48
N GLY A 147 0.32 9.96 12.09
CA GLY A 147 1.75 10.03 11.75
C GLY A 147 2.71 9.79 12.92
N ASN A 148 2.24 9.95 14.17
CA ASN A 148 3.04 9.75 15.38
C ASN A 148 2.75 8.42 16.09
N ASP A 149 1.74 7.68 15.66
CA ASP A 149 1.39 6.35 16.16
C ASP A 149 1.79 5.26 15.15
N ARG A 150 1.79 4.00 15.59
CA ARG A 150 1.96 2.86 14.69
C ARG A 150 0.62 2.55 14.01
N TRP A 151 0.55 2.75 12.70
CA TRP A 151 -0.67 2.44 11.94
C TRP A 151 -0.95 0.94 11.89
N LYS A 152 -2.22 0.59 11.65
CA LYS A 152 -2.68 -0.78 11.55
C LYS A 152 -1.95 -1.51 10.41
N GLY A 153 -1.25 -2.59 10.74
CA GLY A 153 -0.50 -3.39 9.76
C GLY A 153 0.96 -2.93 9.54
N GLU A 154 1.39 -1.82 10.13
CA GLU A 154 2.78 -1.33 10.03
C GLU A 154 3.61 -1.79 11.24
N TYR A 155 4.91 -1.98 11.04
CA TYR A 155 5.84 -2.28 12.13
C TYR A 155 6.33 -1.01 12.83
N PHE A 156 6.71 0.00 12.04
CA PHE A 156 7.23 1.27 12.52
C PHE A 156 6.11 2.31 12.69
N THR A 157 6.33 3.24 13.61
CA THR A 157 5.55 4.48 13.70
C THR A 157 5.65 5.29 12.41
N GLY A 158 4.54 5.90 12.00
CA GLY A 158 4.45 6.73 10.80
C GLY A 158 3.17 6.51 10.01
N TYR A 159 3.00 7.34 8.97
CA TYR A 159 1.93 7.17 8.00
C TYR A 159 2.10 5.85 7.21
N PRO A 160 1.01 5.20 6.80
CA PRO A 160 1.05 3.93 6.07
C PRO A 160 1.35 4.13 4.58
N VAL A 161 2.56 4.64 4.28
CA VAL A 161 3.05 4.99 2.94
C VAL A 161 4.17 4.06 2.46
N ASN A 162 4.41 2.94 3.14
CA ASN A 162 5.63 2.14 2.92
C ASN A 162 5.51 1.09 1.81
N ARG A 163 4.30 0.67 1.41
CA ARG A 163 4.07 -0.34 0.37
C ARG A 163 4.06 0.32 -1.01
N VAL A 164 5.06 0.06 -1.84
CA VAL A 164 5.24 0.72 -3.15
C VAL A 164 4.72 -0.12 -4.32
N GLN A 165 4.59 -1.43 -4.10
CA GLN A 165 3.99 -2.35 -5.06
C GLN A 165 3.44 -3.56 -4.31
N GLY A 166 2.43 -4.23 -4.87
CA GLY A 166 1.89 -5.45 -4.28
C GLY A 166 1.48 -6.49 -5.30
N TYR A 167 1.51 -7.74 -4.88
CA TYR A 167 1.06 -8.89 -5.65
C TYR A 167 0.51 -9.96 -4.71
N ILE A 168 -0.80 -10.23 -4.79
CA ILE A 168 -1.49 -11.31 -4.05
C ILE A 168 -1.08 -11.35 -2.57
N GLY A 169 -1.28 -10.24 -1.85
CA GLY A 169 -1.01 -10.15 -0.40
C GLY A 169 0.47 -10.01 -0.01
N HIS A 170 1.38 -9.94 -0.98
CA HIS A 170 2.81 -9.66 -0.81
C HIS A 170 3.13 -8.25 -1.31
N PHE A 171 4.14 -7.62 -0.71
CA PHE A 171 4.45 -6.22 -1.00
C PHE A 171 5.94 -5.97 -1.07
N VAL A 172 6.36 -5.18 -2.07
CA VAL A 172 7.62 -4.45 -2.00
C VAL A 172 7.39 -3.24 -1.11
N THR A 173 8.31 -3.02 -0.17
CA THR A 173 8.21 -2.00 0.86
C THR A 173 9.51 -1.22 1.01
N ALA A 174 9.39 0.02 1.50
CA ALA A 174 10.54 0.84 1.81
C ALA A 174 11.36 0.30 2.99
N TRP A 175 12.68 0.41 2.88
CA TRP A 175 13.64 0.05 3.91
C TRP A 175 14.07 1.27 4.72
N GLY A 176 14.38 1.08 6.00
CA GLY A 176 14.99 2.12 6.84
C GLY A 176 14.56 2.04 8.31
N THR A 177 15.49 2.32 9.20
CA THR A 177 15.24 2.37 10.65
C THR A 177 14.70 3.73 11.08
N THR A 178 15.07 4.78 10.36
CA THR A 178 14.56 6.14 10.56
C THR A 178 13.45 6.50 9.56
N PRO A 179 12.56 7.44 9.89
CA PRO A 179 11.57 7.95 8.93
C PRO A 179 12.21 8.52 7.65
N GLN A 180 13.38 9.15 7.77
CA GLN A 180 14.09 9.74 6.64
C GLN A 180 14.62 8.67 5.67
N GLU A 181 15.21 7.60 6.19
CA GLU A 181 15.67 6.46 5.37
C GLU A 181 14.50 5.81 4.63
N ARG A 182 13.38 5.56 5.33
CA ARG A 182 12.17 5.00 4.71
C ARG A 182 11.61 5.90 3.62
N ARG A 183 11.62 7.22 3.81
CA ARG A 183 11.19 8.19 2.79
C ARG A 183 12.09 8.16 1.56
N GLN A 184 13.41 8.08 1.74
CA GLN A 184 14.37 7.99 0.64
C GLN A 184 14.19 6.70 -0.16
N SER A 185 14.16 5.55 0.53
CA SER A 185 13.88 4.25 -0.08
C SER A 185 12.54 4.24 -0.81
N ARG A 186 11.45 4.67 -0.17
CA ARG A 186 10.11 4.77 -0.80
C ARG A 186 10.13 5.60 -2.07
N SER A 187 10.74 6.79 -2.02
CA SER A 187 10.76 7.73 -3.14
C SER A 187 11.51 7.19 -4.36
N GLU A 188 12.57 6.43 -4.12
CA GLU A 188 13.30 5.71 -5.17
C GLU A 188 12.45 4.56 -5.72
N LEU A 189 12.03 3.64 -4.86
CA LEU A 189 11.33 2.44 -5.27
C LEU A 189 10.03 2.75 -6.00
N TRP A 190 9.32 3.81 -5.61
CA TRP A 190 8.08 4.23 -6.26
C TRP A 190 8.26 4.58 -7.75
N LYS A 191 9.39 5.18 -8.11
CA LYS A 191 9.69 5.51 -9.52
C LYS A 191 10.07 4.27 -10.31
N GLN A 192 10.70 3.31 -9.65
CA GLN A 192 11.17 2.08 -10.28
C GLN A 192 10.12 0.96 -10.29
N GLN A 193 9.06 1.05 -9.47
CA GLN A 193 8.08 -0.03 -9.32
C GLN A 193 7.41 -0.52 -10.62
N PRO A 194 7.22 0.28 -11.69
CA PRO A 194 6.74 -0.27 -12.94
C PRO A 194 7.63 -1.40 -13.49
N SER A 195 8.95 -1.36 -13.26
CA SER A 195 9.90 -2.40 -13.72
C SER A 195 9.83 -3.70 -12.92
N PHE A 196 9.26 -3.66 -11.71
CA PHE A 196 9.34 -4.78 -10.80
C PHE A 196 8.44 -5.93 -11.26
N SER A 197 9.06 -7.09 -11.47
CA SER A 197 8.35 -8.34 -11.70
C SER A 197 8.27 -9.13 -10.40
N GLN A 198 7.12 -9.75 -10.17
CA GLN A 198 6.83 -10.46 -8.92
C GLN A 198 6.31 -11.86 -9.24
N ALA A 199 6.61 -12.82 -8.38
CA ALA A 199 6.03 -14.15 -8.47
C ALA A 199 5.81 -14.79 -7.10
N ILE A 200 4.82 -15.66 -7.02
CA ILE A 200 4.55 -16.51 -5.86
C ILE A 200 4.26 -17.94 -6.32
N LEU A 201 4.62 -18.94 -5.53
CA LEU A 201 4.13 -20.30 -5.74
C LEU A 201 2.61 -20.34 -5.59
N TYR A 202 1.94 -21.01 -6.52
CA TYR A 202 0.49 -21.03 -6.61
C TYR A 202 -0.06 -22.42 -6.99
N PRO A 203 -1.22 -22.84 -6.43
CA PRO A 203 -1.94 -22.22 -5.30
C PRO A 203 -1.11 -22.21 -4.01
N GLN A 204 -1.27 -21.20 -3.15
CA GLN A 204 -0.51 -21.13 -1.89
C GLN A 204 -0.95 -22.25 -0.92
N THR A 205 0.01 -22.86 -0.24
CA THR A 205 -0.23 -23.94 0.73
C THR A 205 0.11 -23.49 2.15
N ALA A 206 -0.70 -23.90 3.13
CA ALA A 206 -0.39 -23.63 4.53
C ALA A 206 0.98 -24.21 4.92
N GLY A 207 1.76 -23.43 5.66
CA GLY A 207 3.08 -23.80 6.16
C GLY A 207 4.26 -23.45 5.26
N ARG A 208 4.00 -22.91 4.06
CA ARG A 208 5.03 -22.39 3.16
C ARG A 208 4.54 -21.10 2.51
N GLU A 209 5.42 -20.11 2.45
CA GLU A 209 5.22 -18.88 1.73
C GLU A 209 6.43 -18.60 0.84
N THR A 210 6.19 -18.04 -0.34
CA THR A 210 7.25 -17.65 -1.27
C THR A 210 6.94 -16.29 -1.87
N TYR A 211 7.98 -15.49 -2.07
CA TYR A 211 7.85 -14.23 -2.77
C TYR A 211 9.13 -13.93 -3.55
N LEU A 212 9.01 -13.95 -4.87
CA LEU A 212 10.11 -13.72 -5.79
C LEU A 212 9.94 -12.34 -6.42
N ILE A 213 11.01 -11.57 -6.49
CA ILE A 213 11.00 -10.20 -6.98
C ILE A 213 12.23 -10.00 -7.86
N ALA A 214 11.99 -9.49 -9.06
CA ALA A 214 13.03 -8.98 -9.94
C ALA A 214 12.86 -7.47 -10.09
N THR A 215 13.91 -6.70 -9.86
CA THR A 215 13.93 -5.23 -9.97
C THR A 215 14.62 -4.73 -11.23
N SER A 216 14.97 -5.64 -12.14
CA SER A 216 15.48 -5.33 -13.48
C SER A 216 14.83 -6.26 -14.51
N ASN A 217 14.82 -5.85 -15.78
CA ASN A 217 14.32 -6.61 -16.92
C ASN A 217 15.14 -7.89 -17.10
N LYS A 218 16.46 -7.80 -16.92
CA LYS A 218 17.35 -8.97 -16.96
C LYS A 218 16.97 -10.00 -15.88
N ALA A 219 16.75 -9.57 -14.65
CA ALA A 219 16.30 -10.48 -13.59
C ALA A 219 14.87 -10.97 -13.83
N ALA A 220 14.01 -10.16 -14.44
CA ALA A 220 12.64 -10.51 -14.75
C ALA A 220 12.55 -11.65 -15.78
N GLU A 221 13.48 -11.74 -16.73
CA GLU A 221 13.59 -12.85 -17.70
C GLU A 221 13.82 -14.20 -17.01
N LEU A 222 14.45 -14.21 -15.83
CA LEU A 222 14.69 -15.43 -15.07
C LEU A 222 13.40 -16.01 -14.46
N LEU A 223 12.40 -15.17 -14.22
CA LEU A 223 11.12 -15.59 -13.66
C LEU A 223 10.27 -16.32 -14.72
N SER A 224 10.01 -17.61 -14.49
CA SER A 224 9.06 -18.41 -15.27
C SER A 224 7.87 -18.85 -14.41
N ALA A 225 6.71 -19.04 -15.05
CA ALA A 225 5.58 -19.71 -14.44
C ALA A 225 5.84 -21.21 -14.25
N ASP A 226 6.65 -21.81 -15.11
CA ASP A 226 7.06 -23.22 -15.02
C ASP A 226 8.17 -23.37 -13.97
N ILE A 227 7.97 -24.28 -13.01
CA ILE A 227 8.91 -24.48 -11.89
C ILE A 227 10.25 -25.04 -12.36
N PRO A 228 10.31 -26.12 -13.17
CA PRO A 228 11.57 -26.61 -13.74
C PRO A 228 12.36 -25.54 -14.51
N GLU A 229 11.69 -24.79 -15.39
CA GLU A 229 12.33 -23.72 -16.16
C GLU A 229 12.89 -22.63 -15.23
N PHE A 230 12.13 -22.17 -14.25
CA PHE A 230 12.60 -21.20 -13.26
C PHE A 230 13.84 -21.70 -12.51
N LEU A 231 13.82 -22.95 -12.03
CA LEU A 231 14.94 -23.56 -11.31
C LEU A 231 16.20 -23.68 -12.19
N ASP A 232 16.03 -23.93 -13.48
CA ASP A 232 17.14 -23.95 -14.44
C ASP A 232 17.69 -22.54 -14.69
N ASN A 233 16.83 -21.54 -14.85
CA ASN A 233 17.22 -20.14 -15.09
C ASN A 233 18.12 -19.59 -13.97
N ILE A 234 17.86 -19.96 -12.72
CA ILE A 234 18.60 -19.43 -11.56
C ILE A 234 19.87 -20.23 -11.20
N LYS A 235 20.13 -21.38 -11.85
CA LYS A 235 21.16 -22.34 -11.42
C LYS A 235 22.58 -21.78 -11.37
N ASN A 236 22.88 -20.81 -12.24
CA ASN A 236 24.23 -20.25 -12.42
C ASN A 236 24.41 -18.90 -11.72
N ILE A 237 23.47 -18.48 -10.86
CA ILE A 237 23.56 -17.19 -10.15
C ILE A 237 24.39 -17.38 -8.87
N PRO A 238 25.60 -16.81 -8.77
CA PRO A 238 26.52 -17.12 -7.66
C PRO A 238 25.98 -16.73 -6.28
N SER A 239 25.11 -15.73 -6.20
CA SER A 239 24.50 -15.28 -4.95
C SER A 239 23.33 -16.14 -4.49
N VAL A 240 22.86 -17.09 -5.30
CA VAL A 240 21.69 -17.91 -5.04
C VAL A 240 22.11 -19.32 -4.63
N ASN A 241 21.67 -19.75 -3.45
CA ASN A 241 21.74 -21.16 -3.06
C ASN A 241 20.56 -21.91 -3.69
N GLN A 242 20.75 -22.38 -4.92
CA GLN A 242 19.73 -23.06 -5.72
C GLN A 242 19.22 -24.34 -5.03
N GLU A 243 20.11 -25.15 -4.45
CA GLU A 243 19.73 -26.41 -3.80
C GLU A 243 18.74 -26.18 -2.67
N SER A 244 19.01 -25.19 -1.80
CA SER A 244 18.11 -24.85 -0.70
C SER A 244 16.75 -24.37 -1.18
N LEU A 245 16.70 -23.57 -2.26
CA LEU A 245 15.43 -23.11 -2.85
C LEU A 245 14.66 -24.27 -3.47
N LYS A 246 15.34 -25.11 -4.25
CA LYS A 246 14.78 -26.29 -4.90
C LYS A 246 14.12 -27.20 -3.88
N THR A 247 14.80 -27.53 -2.77
CA THR A 247 14.23 -28.37 -1.71
C THR A 247 12.92 -27.80 -1.16
N ILE A 248 12.83 -26.49 -0.93
CA ILE A 248 11.62 -25.86 -0.38
C ILE A 248 10.48 -25.83 -1.41
N ILE A 249 10.80 -25.49 -2.66
CA ILE A 249 9.83 -25.38 -3.75
C ILE A 249 9.23 -26.75 -4.09
N GLU A 250 10.07 -27.79 -4.21
CA GLU A 250 9.64 -29.13 -4.60
C GLU A 250 8.97 -29.92 -3.46
N ALA A 251 9.14 -29.50 -2.20
CA ALA A 251 8.48 -30.14 -1.06
C ALA A 251 6.96 -29.89 -1.00
N GLY A 252 6.34 -29.43 -2.08
CA GLY A 252 5.02 -28.82 -2.06
C GLY A 252 4.09 -29.22 -3.18
N PRO A 253 2.76 -29.10 -2.97
CA PRO A 253 1.79 -29.42 -4.00
C PRO A 253 1.57 -28.27 -4.99
N GLU A 254 2.28 -27.15 -4.85
CA GLU A 254 2.18 -26.01 -5.74
C GLU A 254 2.62 -26.38 -7.16
N ILE A 255 1.83 -25.99 -8.16
CA ILE A 255 1.98 -26.50 -9.53
C ILE A 255 2.70 -25.51 -10.46
N LYS A 256 2.80 -24.24 -10.07
CA LYS A 256 3.41 -23.17 -10.87
C LYS A 256 3.77 -21.97 -10.02
N PHE A 257 4.53 -21.05 -10.62
CA PHE A 257 4.56 -19.67 -10.18
C PHE A 257 3.44 -18.86 -10.84
N ALA A 258 2.68 -18.11 -10.05
CA ALA A 258 1.87 -17.01 -10.57
C ALA A 258 2.81 -15.81 -10.74
N VAL A 259 2.99 -15.36 -11.99
CA VAL A 259 3.96 -14.31 -12.33
C VAL A 259 3.22 -13.04 -12.78
N SER A 260 3.60 -11.90 -12.21
CA SER A 260 3.27 -10.57 -12.70
C SER A 260 4.53 -9.92 -13.22
N LYS A 261 4.58 -9.66 -14.53
CA LYS A 261 5.70 -8.99 -15.16
C LYS A 261 5.59 -7.49 -14.99
N GLY A 262 6.70 -6.87 -14.61
CA GLY A 262 6.90 -5.44 -14.70
C GLY A 262 6.96 -4.99 -16.16
N HIS A 263 6.70 -3.70 -16.37
CA HIS A 263 6.80 -3.03 -17.65
C HIS A 263 7.59 -1.73 -17.44
N SER A 264 8.84 -1.71 -17.91
CA SER A 264 9.67 -0.51 -17.99
C SER A 264 10.45 -0.50 -19.30
N THR A 265 10.79 0.69 -19.79
CA THR A 265 11.78 0.81 -20.86
C THR A 265 13.18 0.67 -20.26
N PRO A 266 14.14 0.02 -20.94
CA PRO A 266 15.51 -0.16 -20.43
C PRO A 266 16.20 1.15 -20.03
N GLU A 267 15.85 2.27 -20.67
CA GLU A 267 16.40 3.59 -20.37
C GLU A 267 16.01 4.13 -18.97
N THR A 268 15.00 3.54 -18.34
CA THR A 268 14.51 3.94 -17.01
C THR A 268 15.01 3.05 -15.88
N GLU A 269 15.78 1.99 -16.19
CA GLU A 269 16.40 1.14 -15.18
C GLU A 269 17.61 1.80 -14.55
N GLN A 270 17.56 1.90 -13.22
CA GLN A 270 18.69 2.35 -12.41
C GLN A 270 18.90 1.36 -11.27
N PRO A 271 20.16 1.05 -10.91
CA PRO A 271 20.43 0.31 -9.69
C PRO A 271 19.77 0.98 -8.48
N LEU A 272 19.36 0.17 -7.52
CA LEU A 272 18.84 0.68 -6.25
C LEU A 272 19.99 1.29 -5.45
N GLU A 273 19.86 2.54 -5.04
CA GLU A 273 20.83 3.23 -4.19
C GLU A 273 20.50 3.12 -2.71
N HIS A 274 19.23 2.88 -2.38
CA HIS A 274 18.77 2.66 -1.01
C HIS A 274 18.39 1.19 -0.78
N GLY A 275 18.11 0.86 0.49
CA GLY A 275 17.64 -0.47 0.85
C GLY A 275 16.23 -0.73 0.30
N ILE A 276 15.87 -2.01 0.28
CA ILE A 276 14.55 -2.51 -0.11
C ILE A 276 14.06 -3.53 0.92
N SER A 277 12.76 -3.57 1.15
CA SER A 277 12.14 -4.53 2.04
C SER A 277 10.99 -5.26 1.37
N PHE A 278 10.66 -6.46 1.83
CA PHE A 278 9.60 -7.29 1.27
C PHE A 278 8.69 -7.79 2.38
N GLN A 279 7.41 -7.52 2.30
CA GLN A 279 6.43 -7.91 3.31
C GLN A 279 5.51 -9.01 2.77
N MET A 280 5.45 -10.12 3.51
CA MET A 280 4.55 -11.25 3.25
C MET A 280 3.48 -11.31 4.34
N ARG A 281 2.26 -11.72 3.98
CA ARG A 281 1.15 -11.88 4.92
C ARG A 281 0.83 -13.35 5.12
N ILE A 282 1.20 -13.87 6.29
CA ILE A 282 0.85 -15.23 6.69
C ILE A 282 -0.54 -15.21 7.35
N PRO A 283 -1.52 -15.99 6.85
CA PRO A 283 -2.90 -15.96 7.31
C PRO A 283 -3.11 -16.71 8.64
N TYR A 284 -2.15 -16.65 9.56
CA TYR A 284 -2.17 -17.31 10.86
C TYR A 284 -1.74 -16.31 11.93
N PRO A 285 -2.40 -16.30 13.11
CA PRO A 285 -2.15 -15.27 14.12
C PRO A 285 -0.84 -15.45 14.90
N ASP A 286 -0.40 -16.69 15.09
CA ASP A 286 0.82 -17.02 15.83
C ASP A 286 1.53 -18.26 15.23
N PRO A 287 1.95 -18.21 13.96
CA PRO A 287 2.69 -19.32 13.37
C PRO A 287 4.09 -19.41 13.96
N ASP A 288 4.65 -20.61 14.11
CA ASP A 288 6.08 -20.75 14.36
C ASP A 288 6.82 -20.54 13.04
N LEU A 289 7.64 -19.49 12.94
CA LEU A 289 8.49 -19.25 11.78
C LEU A 289 9.73 -20.13 11.88
N VAL A 290 9.80 -21.16 11.02
CA VAL A 290 10.78 -22.24 11.14
C VAL A 290 12.04 -21.93 10.35
N ASP A 291 11.88 -21.52 9.09
CA ASP A 291 13.00 -21.27 8.18
C ASP A 291 12.64 -20.11 7.25
N ILE A 292 13.38 -19.01 7.33
CA ILE A 292 13.17 -17.82 6.50
C ILE A 292 14.46 -17.54 5.76
N ARG A 293 14.39 -17.47 4.42
CA ARG A 293 15.55 -17.30 3.56
C ARG A 293 15.38 -16.18 2.58
N LEU A 294 16.52 -15.61 2.19
CA LEU A 294 16.66 -14.76 1.02
C LEU A 294 17.73 -15.38 0.12
N ASN A 295 17.39 -15.60 -1.15
CA ASN A 295 18.27 -16.21 -2.14
C ASN A 295 18.83 -17.57 -1.67
N GLY A 296 18.03 -18.32 -0.90
CA GLY A 296 18.38 -19.63 -0.34
C GLY A 296 19.25 -19.59 0.92
N HIS A 297 19.60 -18.40 1.44
CA HIS A 297 20.40 -18.23 2.66
C HIS A 297 19.53 -17.88 3.86
N LEU A 298 19.77 -18.55 5.00
CA LEU A 298 19.00 -18.35 6.23
C LEU A 298 19.16 -16.92 6.77
N LEU A 299 18.04 -16.30 7.10
CA LEU A 299 17.99 -14.96 7.68
C LEU A 299 17.93 -15.00 9.21
N LYS A 300 18.58 -14.02 9.83
CA LYS A 300 18.44 -13.74 11.26
C LYS A 300 17.36 -12.69 11.47
N LYS A 301 16.78 -12.66 12.67
CA LYS A 301 15.86 -11.60 13.05
C LYS A 301 16.62 -10.27 13.16
N SER A 302 16.24 -9.28 12.37
CA SER A 302 16.88 -7.97 12.32
C SER A 302 15.99 -6.94 11.63
N ALA A 303 15.99 -5.72 12.15
CA ALA A 303 15.28 -4.59 11.55
C ALA A 303 16.03 -3.93 10.38
N THR A 304 17.31 -4.26 10.18
CA THR A 304 18.18 -3.64 9.16
C THR A 304 18.57 -4.62 8.06
N ASP A 305 19.00 -5.82 8.44
CA ASP A 305 19.51 -6.84 7.52
C ASP A 305 19.11 -8.23 8.02
N GLY A 306 17.97 -8.71 7.55
CA GLY A 306 17.33 -9.91 8.10
C GLY A 306 15.81 -9.81 8.03
N TYR A 307 15.10 -10.35 9.02
CA TYR A 307 13.64 -10.30 9.06
C TYR A 307 13.05 -9.74 10.35
N LEU A 308 11.85 -9.19 10.23
CA LEU A 308 10.95 -8.86 11.33
C LEU A 308 9.64 -9.64 11.17
N ALA A 309 8.97 -9.91 12.29
CA ALA A 309 7.65 -10.50 12.29
C ALA A 309 6.75 -9.87 13.36
N TRP A 310 5.50 -9.62 13.03
CA TRP A 310 4.49 -9.10 13.95
C TRP A 310 3.08 -9.44 13.49
N TYR A 311 2.15 -9.56 14.44
CA TYR A 311 0.73 -9.75 14.14
C TYR A 311 0.02 -8.41 14.02
N ALA A 312 -0.73 -8.22 12.92
CA ALA A 312 -1.60 -7.06 12.72
C ALA A 312 -2.63 -7.31 11.61
N ASP A 313 -3.82 -6.69 11.73
CA ASP A 313 -4.89 -6.76 10.72
C ASP A 313 -5.26 -8.20 10.30
N GLY A 314 -5.21 -9.15 11.23
CA GLY A 314 -5.61 -10.54 10.97
C GLY A 314 -4.50 -11.42 10.38
N PHE A 315 -3.31 -10.88 10.12
CA PHE A 315 -2.17 -11.61 9.55
C PHE A 315 -0.93 -11.50 10.43
N THR A 316 -0.09 -12.54 10.39
CA THR A 316 1.30 -12.41 10.78
C THR A 316 2.06 -11.85 9.58
N HIS A 317 2.59 -10.63 9.73
CA HIS A 317 3.44 -10.01 8.71
C HIS A 317 4.86 -10.49 8.93
N VAL A 318 5.52 -10.92 7.87
CA VAL A 318 6.95 -11.20 7.84
C VAL A 318 7.59 -10.22 6.87
N GLN A 319 8.47 -9.35 7.37
CA GLN A 319 9.18 -8.38 6.56
C GLN A 319 10.65 -8.75 6.47
N ILE A 320 11.15 -8.93 5.24
CA ILE A 320 12.56 -9.10 4.95
C ILE A 320 13.16 -7.73 4.64
N ASN A 321 14.29 -7.40 5.25
CA ASN A 321 14.98 -6.12 5.07
C ASN A 321 16.32 -6.37 4.40
N VAL A 322 16.55 -5.73 3.26
CA VAL A 322 17.81 -5.76 2.51
C VAL A 322 18.42 -4.36 2.53
N PRO A 323 19.58 -4.18 3.20
CA PRO A 323 20.21 -2.88 3.31
C PRO A 323 20.84 -2.42 1.98
N PRO A 324 21.11 -1.11 1.81
CA PRO A 324 21.66 -0.52 0.58
C PRO A 324 22.87 -1.27 -0.01
N GLU A 325 23.74 -1.76 0.86
CA GLU A 325 25.00 -2.43 0.54
C GLU A 325 24.76 -3.75 -0.21
N LYS A 326 23.61 -4.39 0.02
CA LYS A 326 23.20 -5.62 -0.67
C LYS A 326 22.27 -5.34 -1.85
N SER A 327 21.36 -4.37 -1.72
CA SER A 327 20.38 -4.06 -2.77
C SER A 327 21.04 -3.44 -4.01
N LYS A 328 22.11 -2.66 -3.85
CA LYS A 328 22.89 -2.10 -4.97
C LYS A 328 23.46 -3.16 -5.92
N SER A 329 23.77 -4.35 -5.39
CA SER A 329 24.39 -5.45 -6.14
C SER A 329 23.43 -6.58 -6.48
N SER A 330 22.13 -6.42 -6.20
CA SER A 330 21.14 -7.47 -6.38
C SER A 330 19.90 -6.92 -7.06
N ASP A 331 19.48 -7.60 -8.13
CA ASP A 331 18.24 -7.31 -8.83
C ASP A 331 17.25 -8.47 -8.78
N LEU A 332 17.64 -9.59 -8.16
CA LEU A 332 16.80 -10.76 -7.93
C LEU A 332 16.74 -11.11 -6.44
N TYR A 333 15.52 -11.25 -5.92
CA TYR A 333 15.23 -11.54 -4.52
C TYR A 333 14.27 -12.73 -4.46
N LEU A 334 14.75 -13.86 -3.94
CA LEU A 334 14.02 -15.13 -3.86
C LEU A 334 13.76 -15.45 -2.39
N ILE A 335 12.58 -15.13 -1.90
CA ILE A 335 12.22 -15.28 -0.49
C ILE A 335 11.43 -16.56 -0.30
N THR A 336 11.83 -17.34 0.70
CA THR A 336 11.08 -18.50 1.18
C THR A 336 10.86 -18.38 2.68
N CYS A 337 9.67 -18.77 3.15
CA CYS A 337 9.31 -18.80 4.56
C CYS A 337 8.53 -20.07 4.87
N LEU A 338 9.16 -21.00 5.56
CA LEU A 338 8.51 -22.16 6.15
C LEU A 338 8.00 -21.80 7.55
N TYR A 339 6.77 -22.21 7.83
CA TYR A 339 6.15 -21.95 9.11
C TYR A 339 5.26 -23.11 9.56
N ASN A 340 5.09 -23.29 10.86
CA ASN A 340 4.03 -24.14 11.41
C ASN A 340 2.81 -23.25 11.71
N PRO A 341 1.64 -23.47 11.09
CA PRO A 341 0.46 -22.63 11.32
C PRO A 341 -0.12 -22.74 12.74
N LYS A 342 0.25 -23.76 13.54
CA LYS A 342 -0.32 -24.14 14.86
C LYS A 342 -1.82 -24.43 14.88
N GLN A 343 -2.52 -24.26 13.77
CA GLN A 343 -3.94 -24.54 13.62
C GLN A 343 -4.23 -25.03 12.21
N THR A 344 -5.16 -25.97 12.10
CA THR A 344 -5.65 -26.46 10.81
C THR A 344 -6.88 -25.68 10.41
N ARG A 345 -6.86 -25.07 9.22
CA ARG A 345 -8.04 -24.45 8.60
C ARG A 345 -8.58 -25.38 7.52
N THR A 346 -9.89 -25.56 7.49
CA THR A 346 -10.56 -26.43 6.50
C THR A 346 -11.29 -25.60 5.45
N TYR A 347 -11.28 -26.06 4.21
CA TYR A 347 -12.13 -25.51 3.16
C TYR A 347 -13.58 -25.94 3.35
N GLY A 348 -14.49 -25.07 2.93
CA GLY A 348 -15.94 -25.25 3.07
C GLY A 348 -16.44 -24.79 4.43
N TRP A 349 -17.40 -23.87 4.42
CA TRP A 349 -18.15 -23.55 5.63
C TRP A 349 -19.22 -24.62 5.84
N LYS A 350 -19.21 -25.25 7.01
CA LYS A 350 -20.32 -26.10 7.47
C LYS A 350 -21.14 -25.30 8.46
N PRO A 351 -22.47 -25.20 8.30
CA PRO A 351 -23.31 -24.62 9.32
C PRO A 351 -23.07 -25.28 10.68
N PRO A 352 -23.27 -24.55 11.79
CA PRO A 352 -23.29 -25.17 13.11
C PRO A 352 -24.23 -26.38 13.10
N GLN A 353 -23.87 -27.40 13.87
CA GLN A 353 -24.61 -28.66 13.93
C GLN A 353 -26.11 -28.45 14.21
N SER A 354 -26.47 -27.49 15.07
CA SER A 354 -27.85 -27.13 15.38
C SER A 354 -28.64 -26.50 14.23
N VAL A 355 -27.95 -25.94 13.23
CA VAL A 355 -28.57 -25.48 11.97
C VAL A 355 -28.75 -26.68 11.05
N MET A 356 -27.74 -27.55 10.97
CA MET A 356 -27.83 -28.79 10.17
C MET A 356 -28.95 -29.72 10.66
N GLU A 357 -29.19 -29.80 11.97
CA GLU A 357 -30.29 -30.59 12.56
C GLU A 357 -31.66 -30.00 12.23
N ARG A 358 -31.83 -28.68 12.36
CA ARG A 358 -33.08 -28.00 11.97
C ARG A 358 -33.43 -28.15 10.49
N LEU A 359 -32.42 -28.21 9.61
CA LEU A 359 -32.63 -28.44 8.18
C LEU A 359 -33.10 -29.88 7.88
N LYS A 360 -32.75 -30.85 8.72
CA LYS A 360 -33.22 -32.24 8.59
C LYS A 360 -34.65 -32.43 9.06
N ASP A 361 -35.11 -31.64 10.03
CA ASP A 361 -36.49 -31.68 10.53
C ASP A 361 -37.50 -30.97 9.61
N THR A 362 -37.02 -30.36 8.52
CA THR A 362 -37.83 -29.70 7.47
C THR A 362 -37.95 -30.49 6.17
N GLU A 363 -37.30 -31.65 6.05
CA GLU A 363 -37.55 -32.67 5.03
C GLU A 363 -38.52 -33.73 5.56
#